data_AF-A0A0L7KWK5-F1
#
_entry.id   AF-A0A0L7KWK5-F1
#
_cell.length_a   1.000
_cell.length_b   1.000
_cell.length_c   1.000
_cell.angle_alpha   90.00
_cell.angle_beta   90.00
_cell.angle_gamma   90.00
#
_symmetry.space_group_name_H-M   'P 1'
#
loop_
_entity.id
_entity.type
_entity.pdbx_description
1 polymer ?
#
loop_
_entity_poly.entity_id
_entity_poly.type
_entity_poly.pdbx_seq_one_letter_code
_entity_poly.pdbx_strand_id
1 'polypeptide(L)' 'MVKSKLPNSVLGKIWKLADIDKDGFLDDEEFALAMHLIRVKTDGHDLPLELPSHLVPPSKRDQTN' A
#
# COMPACT_ATOMS: atom_id res chain seq x y z
N MET A 1 -25.24 5.05 -5.71
CA MET A 1 -24.40 3.84 -5.86
C MET A 1 -22.98 4.22 -5.47
N VAL A 2 -22.62 4.08 -4.19
CA VAL A 2 -21.30 4.44 -3.68
C VAL A 2 -20.64 3.20 -3.12
N LYS A 3 -19.79 2.58 -3.92
CA LYS A 3 -18.79 1.60 -3.48
C LYS A 3 -17.62 1.80 -4.42
N SER A 4 -16.50 2.27 -3.89
CA SER A 4 -15.28 2.56 -4.65
C SER A 4 -15.06 1.51 -5.73
N LYS A 5 -15.08 1.94 -7.00
CA LYS A 5 -14.87 1.11 -8.21
C LYS A 5 -13.42 0.64 -8.33
N LEU A 6 -12.76 0.26 -7.25
CA LEU A 6 -11.38 -0.21 -7.32
C LEU A 6 -11.40 -1.68 -7.77
N PRO A 7 -10.76 -2.00 -8.91
CA PRO A 7 -10.63 -3.38 -9.36
C PRO A 7 -9.92 -4.23 -8.31
N ASN A 8 -10.24 -5.51 -8.21
CA ASN A 8 -9.46 -6.45 -7.40
C ASN A 8 -7.96 -6.45 -7.78
N SER A 9 -7.63 -6.18 -9.06
CA SER A 9 -6.24 -5.96 -9.48
C SER A 9 -5.54 -4.81 -8.76
N VAL A 10 -6.27 -3.77 -8.38
CA VAL A 10 -5.74 -2.63 -7.63
C VAL A 10 -5.53 -3.02 -6.18
N LEU A 11 -6.50 -3.68 -5.53
CA LEU A 11 -6.31 -4.17 -4.16
C LEU A 11 -5.11 -5.13 -4.07
N GLY A 12 -4.97 -6.05 -5.03
CA GLY A 12 -3.82 -6.96 -5.05
C GLY A 12 -2.48 -6.26 -5.25
N LYS A 13 -2.44 -5.15 -6.00
CA LYS A 13 -1.25 -4.30 -6.11
C LYS A 13 -0.96 -3.58 -4.80
N ILE A 14 -1.97 -2.98 -4.18
CA ILE A 14 -1.83 -2.26 -2.89
C ILE A 14 -1.35 -3.22 -1.82
N TRP A 15 -1.91 -4.43 -1.76
CA TRP A 15 -1.47 -5.48 -0.85
C TRP A 15 0.02 -5.77 -1.03
N LYS A 16 0.47 -6.06 -2.26
CA LYS A 16 1.89 -6.33 -2.55
C LYS A 16 2.82 -5.13 -2.32
N LEU A 17 2.28 -3.91 -2.37
CA LEU A 17 3.03 -2.68 -2.09
C LEU A 17 3.13 -2.42 -0.58
N ALA A 18 2.10 -2.81 0.17
CA ALA A 18 2.01 -2.61 1.60
C ALA A 18 2.69 -3.70 2.42
N ASP A 19 2.68 -4.93 1.90
CA ASP A 19 3.39 -6.09 2.41
C ASP A 19 4.88 -5.96 2.06
N ILE A 20 5.64 -5.28 2.93
CA ILE A 20 7.05 -4.93 2.69
C ILE A 20 7.92 -6.17 2.91
N ASP A 21 7.64 -6.94 3.95
CA ASP A 21 8.36 -8.17 4.28
C ASP A 21 7.90 -9.41 3.51
N LYS A 22 6.82 -9.31 2.73
CA LYS A 22 6.27 -10.40 1.90
C LYS A 22 5.95 -11.64 2.71
N ASP A 23 5.51 -11.45 3.96
CA ASP A 23 5.11 -12.53 4.86
C ASP A 23 3.67 -12.99 4.58
N GLY A 24 2.93 -12.21 3.77
CA GLY A 24 1.54 -12.46 3.39
C GLY A 24 0.52 -11.93 4.41
N PHE A 25 0.97 -11.26 5.46
CA PHE A 25 0.16 -10.55 6.44
C PHE A 25 0.43 -9.04 6.33
N LEU A 26 -0.35 -8.25 7.06
CA LEU A 26 -0.16 -6.81 7.14
C LEU A 26 -0.17 -6.45 8.62
N ASP A 27 0.96 -5.96 9.11
CA ASP A 27 1.04 -5.35 10.44
C ASP A 27 0.24 -4.04 10.51
N ASP A 28 0.04 -3.47 11.70
CA ASP A 28 -0.65 -2.19 11.87
C ASP A 28 -0.06 -1.06 10.99
N GLU A 29 1.27 -1.01 10.86
CA GLU A 29 1.96 -0.02 10.01
C GLU A 29 1.68 -0.25 8.51
N GLU A 30 1.69 -1.51 8.07
CA GLU A 30 1.47 -1.88 6.67
C GLU A 30 -0.01 -1.76 6.29
N PHE A 31 -0.91 -2.07 7.20
CA PHE A 31 -2.33 -1.87 7.03
C PHE A 31 -2.67 -0.37 6.92
N ALA A 32 -2.04 0.48 7.74
CA ALA A 32 -2.18 1.93 7.62
C ALA A 32 -1.67 2.44 6.26
N LEU A 33 -0.56 1.87 5.77
CA LEU A 33 -0.02 2.17 4.45
C LEU A 33 -0.96 1.71 3.32
N ALA A 34 -1.51 0.49 3.41
CA ALA A 34 -2.49 -0.04 2.47
C ALA A 34 -3.74 0.87 2.40
N MET A 35 -4.27 1.26 3.56
CA MET A 35 -5.38 2.21 3.67
C MET A 35 -5.04 3.56 3.02
N HIS A 36 -3.84 4.08 3.25
CA HIS A 36 -3.37 5.31 2.63
C HIS A 36 -3.35 5.20 1.10
N LEU A 37 -2.79 4.13 0.55
CA LEU A 37 -2.75 3.84 -0.88
C LEU A 37 -4.15 3.72 -1.49
N ILE A 38 -5.08 3.03 -0.81
CA ILE A 38 -6.49 2.95 -1.23
C ILE A 38 -7.11 4.34 -1.30
N ARG A 39 -6.83 5.18 -0.31
CA ARG A 39 -7.35 6.55 -0.25
C ARG A 39 -6.80 7.40 -1.38
N VAL A 40 -5.49 7.40 -1.60
CA VAL A 40 -4.83 8.09 -2.72
C VAL A 40 -5.43 7.67 -4.06
N LYS A 41 -5.67 6.37 -4.26
CA LYS A 41 -6.29 5.89 -5.50
C LYS A 41 -7.76 6.32 -5.64
N THR A 42 -8.48 6.36 -4.54
CA THR A 42 -9.88 6.82 -4.49
C THR A 42 -9.99 8.33 -4.75
N ASP A 43 -8.97 9.09 -4.35
CA ASP A 43 -8.84 10.53 -4.60
C ASP A 43 -8.59 10.86 -6.08
N GLY A 44 -8.28 9.84 -6.90
CA GLY A 44 -8.01 9.98 -8.33
C GLY A 44 -6.53 10.08 -8.68
N HIS A 45 -5.64 9.94 -7.69
CA HIS A 45 -4.20 9.82 -7.94
C HIS A 45 -3.83 8.40 -8.40
N ASP A 46 -2.81 8.30 -9.25
CA ASP A 46 -2.30 6.99 -9.66
C ASP A 46 -1.42 6.37 -8.59
N LEU A 47 -1.60 5.06 -8.40
CA LEU A 47 -0.78 4.29 -7.48
C LEU A 47 0.63 4.17 -8.06
N PRO A 48 1.66 4.52 -7.28
CA PRO A 48 3.03 4.26 -7.70
C PRO A 48 3.22 2.75 -7.87
N LEU A 49 3.96 2.35 -8.92
CA LEU A 49 4.19 0.94 -9.25
C LEU A 49 5.08 0.25 -8.20
N GLU A 50 5.88 1.04 -7.49
CA GLU A 50 6.79 0.64 -6.43
C GLU A 50 6.63 1.64 -5.28
N LEU A 51 6.67 1.16 -4.04
CA LEU A 51 6.49 2.02 -2.88
C LEU A 51 7.70 2.96 -2.80
N PRO A 52 7.54 4.29 -2.97
CA PRO A 52 8.67 5.18 -2.90
C PRO A 52 9.21 5.15 -1.47
N SER A 53 10.54 5.15 -1.33
CA SER A 53 11.23 5.10 -0.03
C SER A 53 10.73 6.17 0.96
N HIS A 54 10.20 7.28 0.45
CA HIS A 54 9.55 8.35 1.21
C HIS A 54 8.26 7.94 1.96
N LEU A 55 7.51 6.97 1.42
CA LEU A 55 6.26 6.44 1.99
C LEU A 55 6.49 5.20 2.87
N VAL A 56 7.65 4.55 2.74
CA VAL A 56 8.05 3.48 3.67
C VAL A 56 8.17 4.07 5.07
N PRO A 57 7.40 3.59 6.06
CA PRO A 57 7.53 4.04 7.43
C PRO A 57 8.97 3.83 7.91
N PRO A 58 9.55 4.80 8.65
CA PRO A 58 10.95 4.72 9.06
C PRO A 58 11.29 3.43 9.82
N SER A 59 10.32 2.84 10.52
CA SER A 59 10.44 1.56 11.23
C SER A 59 10.82 0.38 10.32
N LYS A 60 10.38 0.39 9.04
CA LYS A 60 10.64 -0.68 8.06
C LYS A 60 11.72 -0.31 7.03
N ARG A 61 12.29 0.91 7.10
CA ARG A 61 13.39 1.35 6.21
C ARG A 61 14.73 0.67 6.50
N ASP A 62 14.91 0.10 7.69
CA ASP A 62 16.19 -0.43 8.17
C ASP A 62 16.48 -1.87 7.72
N GLN A 63 15.52 -2.56 7.08
CA GLN A 63 15.69 -3.96 6.67
C GLN A 63 16.41 -4.16 5.32
N THR A 64 16.71 -3.09 4.57
CA THR A 64 17.56 -3.19 3.38
C THR A 64 19.02 -2.95 3.78
N ASN A 65 19.67 -3.97 4.33
CA ASN A 65 21.14 -4.06 4.37
C ASN A 65 21.65 -4.79 3.13
#